data_AF-A0A395YN26-F1
#
_entry.id   AF-A0A395YN26-F1
#
_cell.length_a   1.000
_cell.length_b   1.000
_cell.length_c   1.000
_cell.angle_alpha   90.00
_cell.angle_beta   90.00
_cell.angle_gamma   90.00
#
_symmetry.space_group_name_H-M   'P 1'
#
loop_
_entity.id
_entity.type
_entity.pdbx_description
1 polymer ?
#
loop_
_entity_poly.entity_id
_entity_poly.type
_entity_poly.pdbx_seq_one_letter_code
_entity_poly.pdbx_strand_id
1 'polypeptide(L)'
;MLDTGRKYAVKETSAPEGYYGFSGEEGKDYILVDLTGILVGPDTKTDKEKIFDRGALPTGNKVSFENIPKPQLQVVKKQYDKGNGKTAPEQKNDVVFDIFQDYENPESKVGTIKSGSERLTLNDGVYYLKEQLTVDVINPNSYLTAESEEVMSGKAVIGSDGEVYWKVNLKKPSASGTGAAEAEIIQTVNIDNYKNSGSVTVKKFHAWTKADLSGAAFSLYRVDSDGAGAESETLIETLPGANGKQASTFTFNNKPIYGDDGRLITYRIRETNPPQGFQSDNSYFEFHLNRDQVVTKGRKNGSGENTDISFYNKPLISLTVKKFGRDRWESEFQPINHELPGIHLALLHEVEGNVVPVLDQNGEPVIKTTSADWAHVTFDNLSLDETYYIAEVYHPGNSYVIPDGKKPLLDADRTGKTLANAKNELKGFSQPAADFLNTFYGVKFNGETDVSADDKKAGKDAFELDPMVNEKNWVQFEVNKVEKHKLVEIQEEAFHELPPDERLTVTDDNGTVHYYKKVPLNNSEIKNLNGAKFELYSQNADDFKTGDHGYGSVAFDKTRRIISAHMRAVRFWMQKAIQLTDFSERIFSTIPQRFTGW
;
A
#
# COMPACT_ATOMS: atom_id res chain seq x y z
N MET A 1 29.09 -10.86 94.83
CA MET A 1 28.61 -12.27 94.80
C MET A 1 27.14 -12.27 95.17
N LEU A 2 26.41 -13.36 94.93
CA LEU A 2 25.05 -13.54 95.43
C LEU A 2 25.10 -14.39 96.70
N ASP A 3 24.29 -14.06 97.70
CA ASP A 3 24.16 -14.83 98.94
C ASP A 3 23.21 -16.02 98.71
N THR A 4 23.56 -17.21 99.20
CA THR A 4 22.64 -18.36 99.28
C THR A 4 21.57 -18.14 100.36
N GLY A 5 20.54 -18.98 100.40
CA GLY A 5 19.40 -18.77 101.29
C GLY A 5 18.41 -17.68 100.82
N ARG A 6 18.59 -17.14 99.61
CA ARG A 6 17.76 -16.08 99.02
C ARG A 6 17.27 -16.41 97.61
N LYS A 7 16.23 -15.70 97.17
CA LYS A 7 15.76 -15.70 95.78
C LYS A 7 16.10 -14.36 95.13
N TYR A 8 16.44 -14.37 93.85
CA TYR A 8 16.77 -13.18 93.06
C TYR A 8 15.91 -13.13 91.80
N ALA A 9 15.37 -11.96 91.48
CA ALA A 9 14.77 -11.71 90.17
C ALA A 9 15.84 -11.11 89.26
N VAL A 10 16.16 -11.80 88.16
CA VAL A 10 17.04 -11.28 87.11
C VAL A 10 16.15 -10.78 85.98
N LYS A 11 16.21 -9.49 85.66
CA LYS A 11 15.41 -8.84 84.61
C LYS A 11 16.33 -8.32 83.51
N GLU A 12 15.90 -8.46 82.26
CA GLU A 12 16.49 -7.71 81.16
C GLU A 12 16.02 -6.26 81.20
N THR A 13 16.95 -5.31 81.27
CA THR A 13 16.66 -3.88 81.30
C THR A 13 16.66 -3.24 79.90
N SER A 14 17.24 -3.91 78.91
CA SER A 14 17.38 -3.46 77.53
C SER A 14 17.64 -4.66 76.63
N ALA A 15 16.77 -4.90 75.66
CA ALA A 15 16.96 -5.93 74.65
C ALA A 15 18.14 -5.56 73.71
N PRO A 16 18.82 -6.55 73.11
CA PRO A 16 19.70 -6.31 71.97
C PRO A 16 18.95 -5.66 70.80
N GLU A 17 19.67 -4.88 69.99
CA GLU A 17 19.09 -4.28 68.78
C GLU A 17 18.55 -5.36 67.83
N GLY A 18 17.37 -5.11 67.25
CA GLY A 18 16.68 -6.07 66.40
C GLY A 18 15.92 -7.19 67.13
N TYR A 19 15.83 -7.16 68.46
CA TYR A 19 15.05 -8.12 69.25
C TYR A 19 13.90 -7.45 70.02
N TYR A 20 12.88 -8.23 70.36
CA TYR A 20 11.95 -7.90 71.44
C TYR A 20 12.61 -8.23 72.78
N GLY A 21 12.29 -7.45 73.82
CA GLY A 21 12.71 -7.78 75.18
C GLY A 21 12.06 -9.03 75.73
N PHE A 22 12.72 -9.66 76.69
CA PHE A 22 12.29 -10.90 77.31
C PHE A 22 10.87 -10.83 77.89
N SER A 23 10.08 -11.86 77.61
CA SER A 23 8.77 -12.11 78.22
C SER A 23 8.69 -13.58 78.62
N GLY A 24 8.75 -13.86 79.92
CA GLY A 24 8.60 -15.19 80.48
C GLY A 24 7.15 -15.67 80.57
N GLU A 25 7.00 -16.85 81.18
CA GLU A 25 5.70 -17.43 81.51
C GLU A 25 4.86 -16.49 82.38
N GLU A 26 3.54 -16.53 82.20
CA GLU A 26 2.56 -15.70 82.91
C GLU A 26 2.77 -14.16 82.75
N GLY A 27 3.56 -13.74 81.74
CA GLY A 27 3.82 -12.32 81.46
C GLY A 27 4.89 -11.68 82.35
N LYS A 28 5.72 -12.48 83.03
CA LYS A 28 6.81 -11.99 83.88
C LYS A 28 8.02 -11.55 83.04
N ASP A 29 8.52 -10.34 83.26
CA ASP A 29 9.69 -9.77 82.57
C ASP A 29 11.04 -10.12 83.23
N TYR A 30 11.04 -11.12 84.11
CA TYR A 30 12.19 -11.56 84.88
C TYR A 30 12.25 -13.09 85.03
N ILE A 31 13.46 -13.62 85.23
CA ILE A 31 13.71 -15.01 85.59
C ILE A 31 13.97 -15.06 87.10
N LEU A 32 13.29 -15.97 87.81
CA LEU A 32 13.50 -16.21 89.24
C LEU A 32 14.65 -17.21 89.44
N VAL A 33 15.70 -16.77 90.12
CA VAL A 33 16.83 -17.61 90.54
C VAL A 33 16.68 -17.92 92.03
N ASP A 34 16.41 -19.18 92.36
CA ASP A 34 16.19 -19.62 93.73
C ASP A 34 17.45 -20.30 94.30
N LEU A 35 18.17 -19.60 95.19
CA LEU A 35 19.35 -20.11 95.88
C LEU A 35 19.03 -20.58 97.32
N THR A 36 17.74 -20.74 97.68
CA THR A 36 17.34 -21.08 99.06
C THR A 36 17.76 -22.50 99.48
N GLY A 37 17.79 -23.45 98.54
CA GLY A 37 18.20 -24.83 98.78
C GLY A 37 19.70 -25.13 98.56
N ILE A 38 20.52 -24.13 98.23
CA ILE A 38 21.92 -24.36 97.83
C ILE A 38 22.87 -24.17 99.02
N LEU A 39 23.49 -25.27 99.45
CA LEU A 39 24.56 -25.30 100.45
C LEU A 39 25.93 -25.23 99.75
N VAL A 40 26.78 -24.29 100.17
CA VAL A 40 28.16 -24.14 99.67
C VAL A 40 29.12 -24.56 100.77
N GLY A 41 29.98 -25.52 100.48
CA GLY A 41 31.09 -25.96 101.34
C GLY A 41 32.45 -25.59 100.75
N PRO A 42 33.55 -25.80 101.50
CA PRO A 42 34.90 -25.47 101.04
C PRO A 42 35.31 -26.24 99.76
N ASP A 43 34.78 -27.44 99.56
CA ASP A 43 35.10 -28.32 98.43
C ASP A 43 34.10 -28.23 97.26
N THR A 44 33.16 -27.28 97.28
CA THR A 44 32.11 -27.15 96.25
C THR A 44 32.69 -26.70 94.91
N LYS A 45 33.03 -27.67 94.05
CA LYS A 45 33.42 -27.40 92.67
C LYS A 45 32.25 -26.83 91.86
N THR A 46 32.46 -25.67 91.25
CA THR A 46 31.61 -25.14 90.19
C THR A 46 31.94 -25.81 88.85
N ASP A 47 31.82 -27.14 88.80
CA ASP A 47 31.95 -27.90 87.55
C ASP A 47 30.84 -27.47 86.58
N LYS A 48 31.22 -27.24 85.33
CA LYS A 48 30.62 -26.19 84.51
C LYS A 48 29.30 -26.61 83.84
N GLU A 49 28.53 -25.60 83.46
CA GLU A 49 27.55 -25.60 82.37
C GLU A 49 26.09 -25.97 82.65
N LYS A 50 25.72 -26.45 83.84
CA LYS A 50 24.30 -26.70 84.16
C LYS A 50 23.48 -25.40 84.24
N ILE A 51 22.34 -25.40 83.55
CA ILE A 51 21.34 -24.32 83.54
C ILE A 51 20.41 -24.48 84.76
N PHE A 52 19.84 -23.39 85.27
CA PHE A 52 18.72 -23.46 86.22
C PHE A 52 17.46 -23.99 85.52
N ASP A 53 17.12 -25.26 85.77
CA ASP A 53 15.89 -25.91 85.31
C ASP A 53 14.64 -25.31 86.01
N ARG A 54 13.54 -25.14 85.28
CA ARG A 54 12.28 -24.58 85.81
C ARG A 54 11.45 -25.58 86.62
N GLY A 55 11.73 -26.89 86.53
CA GLY A 55 10.89 -27.94 87.13
C GLY A 55 11.53 -28.80 88.24
N ALA A 56 12.82 -28.66 88.52
CA ALA A 56 13.56 -29.55 89.42
C ALA A 56 14.54 -28.80 90.35
N LEU A 57 15.20 -29.52 91.27
CA LEU A 57 16.14 -28.95 92.25
C LEU A 57 17.21 -28.07 91.56
N PRO A 58 17.46 -26.84 92.04
CA PRO A 58 18.36 -25.88 91.39
C PRO A 58 19.82 -26.36 91.50
N THR A 59 20.27 -27.05 90.46
CA THR A 59 21.61 -27.68 90.35
C THR A 59 22.49 -27.04 89.27
N GLY A 60 22.10 -25.84 88.81
CA GLY A 60 22.78 -25.05 87.79
C GLY A 60 23.48 -23.80 88.32
N ASN A 61 24.26 -23.16 87.45
CA ASN A 61 24.87 -21.85 87.68
C ASN A 61 24.75 -20.89 86.47
N LYS A 62 24.09 -21.31 85.38
CA LYS A 62 23.76 -20.47 84.21
C LYS A 62 22.28 -20.11 84.18
N VAL A 63 21.99 -18.85 83.88
CA VAL A 63 20.66 -18.35 83.48
C VAL A 63 20.75 -17.90 82.02
N SER A 64 19.76 -18.26 81.21
CA SER A 64 19.66 -17.85 79.80
C SER A 64 18.39 -17.02 79.58
N PHE A 65 18.50 -15.94 78.82
CA PHE A 65 17.37 -15.19 78.29
C PHE A 65 17.21 -15.55 76.80
N GLU A 66 15.98 -15.87 76.41
CA GLU A 66 15.63 -16.16 75.02
C GLU A 66 14.75 -15.03 74.50
N ASN A 67 15.33 -14.22 73.61
CA ASN A 67 14.67 -13.06 73.03
C ASN A 67 14.18 -13.39 71.62
N ILE A 68 12.95 -12.97 71.33
CA ILE A 68 12.34 -13.16 70.02
C ILE A 68 12.94 -12.11 69.06
N PRO A 69 13.47 -12.49 67.89
CA PRO A 69 13.91 -11.53 66.88
C PRO A 69 12.72 -10.73 66.35
N LYS A 70 12.95 -9.46 66.02
CA LYS A 70 11.96 -8.63 65.31
C LYS A 70 11.82 -9.07 63.85
N PRO A 71 10.64 -8.91 63.24
CA PRO A 71 10.46 -9.22 61.82
C PRO A 71 11.35 -8.34 60.94
N GLN A 72 11.88 -8.95 59.89
CA GLN A 72 12.66 -8.32 58.84
C GLN A 72 11.82 -8.27 57.56
N LEU A 73 11.50 -7.08 57.09
CA LEU A 73 10.89 -6.86 55.79
C LEU A 73 11.92 -7.12 54.69
N GLN A 74 11.56 -7.91 53.69
CA GLN A 74 12.29 -8.01 52.42
C GLN A 74 11.34 -7.71 51.26
N VAL A 75 11.78 -6.93 50.27
CA VAL A 75 10.96 -6.56 49.09
C VAL A 75 11.50 -7.24 47.83
N VAL A 76 10.65 -8.01 47.14
CA VAL A 76 10.93 -8.57 45.81
C VAL A 76 10.14 -7.78 44.78
N LYS A 77 10.83 -6.94 44.00
CA LYS A 77 10.22 -6.21 42.88
C LYS A 77 10.20 -7.06 41.62
N LYS A 78 9.05 -7.16 40.96
CA LYS A 78 8.93 -7.66 39.58
C LYS A 78 8.52 -6.53 38.64
N GLN A 79 9.12 -6.50 37.45
CA GLN A 79 8.76 -5.58 36.35
C GLN A 79 8.28 -6.41 35.15
N TYR A 80 7.02 -6.18 34.73
CA TYR A 80 6.42 -6.82 33.56
C TYR A 80 6.65 -5.99 32.30
N ASP A 81 6.89 -6.67 31.18
CA ASP A 81 7.22 -6.06 29.87
C ASP A 81 6.40 -6.72 28.73
N LYS A 82 5.14 -7.08 29.05
CA LYS A 82 4.22 -7.80 28.15
C LYS A 82 3.83 -6.97 26.92
N GLY A 83 3.86 -5.63 27.04
CA GLY A 83 3.72 -4.69 25.94
C GLY A 83 4.75 -4.87 24.82
N ASN A 84 5.96 -5.36 25.15
CA ASN A 84 6.99 -5.76 24.19
C ASN A 84 6.98 -7.28 23.92
N GLY A 85 5.90 -7.99 24.25
CA GLY A 85 5.72 -9.43 24.00
C GLY A 85 6.42 -10.37 24.99
N LYS A 86 7.03 -9.86 26.08
CA LYS A 86 7.70 -10.71 27.07
C LYS A 86 6.69 -11.30 28.07
N THR A 87 6.68 -12.62 28.20
CA THR A 87 5.73 -13.35 29.06
C THR A 87 6.15 -13.41 30.53
N ALA A 88 7.46 -13.52 30.80
CA ALA A 88 8.01 -13.54 32.15
C ALA A 88 8.39 -12.12 32.62
N PRO A 89 8.14 -11.75 33.89
CA PRO A 89 8.66 -10.52 34.47
C PRO A 89 10.16 -10.64 34.78
N GLU A 90 10.84 -9.49 34.82
CA GLU A 90 12.20 -9.37 35.34
C GLU A 90 12.15 -9.05 36.84
N GLN A 91 12.97 -9.72 37.67
CA GLN A 91 13.16 -9.28 39.05
C GLN A 91 14.10 -8.07 39.07
N LYS A 92 13.68 -6.98 39.73
CA LYS A 92 14.51 -5.79 39.93
C LYS A 92 15.04 -5.74 41.36
N ASN A 93 16.32 -5.42 41.49
CA ASN A 93 16.96 -5.07 42.75
C ASN A 93 17.17 -3.55 42.79
N ASP A 94 17.55 -3.00 43.96
CA ASP A 94 17.86 -1.58 44.17
C ASP A 94 16.71 -0.58 43.96
N VAL A 95 15.50 -1.03 43.64
CA VAL A 95 14.31 -0.16 43.55
C VAL A 95 13.92 0.28 44.96
N VAL A 96 13.85 1.60 45.17
CA VAL A 96 13.65 2.20 46.50
C VAL A 96 12.17 2.30 46.83
N PHE A 97 11.82 1.88 48.05
CA PHE A 97 10.50 2.01 48.64
C PHE A 97 10.56 2.88 49.90
N ASP A 98 9.69 3.88 49.97
CA ASP A 98 9.39 4.62 51.20
C ASP A 98 8.41 3.80 52.05
N ILE A 99 8.62 3.77 53.38
CA ILE A 99 7.80 2.97 54.30
C ILE A 99 7.09 3.88 55.32
N PHE A 100 5.76 3.77 55.38
CA PHE A 100 4.86 4.54 56.23
C PHE A 100 4.11 3.63 57.21
N GLN A 101 3.73 4.14 58.38
CA GLN A 101 2.76 3.48 59.27
C GLN A 101 1.31 3.84 58.94
N ASP A 102 1.10 5.01 58.34
CA ASP A 102 -0.19 5.54 57.89
C ASP A 102 0.01 6.28 56.56
N TYR A 103 -0.55 5.73 55.48
CA TYR A 103 -0.30 6.21 54.11
C TYR A 103 -0.91 7.60 53.83
N GLU A 104 -1.92 8.01 54.59
CA GLU A 104 -2.50 9.37 54.50
C GLU A 104 -1.70 10.41 55.33
N ASN A 105 -0.69 9.97 56.09
CA ASN A 105 0.17 10.85 56.89
C ASN A 105 1.65 10.73 56.47
N PRO A 106 2.18 11.69 55.70
CA PRO A 106 3.60 11.73 55.31
C PRO A 106 4.59 11.75 56.48
N GLU A 107 4.22 12.28 57.66
CA GLU A 107 5.07 12.27 58.85
C GLU A 107 5.21 10.86 59.47
N SER A 108 4.38 9.89 59.06
CA SER A 108 4.46 8.49 59.52
C SER A 108 5.56 7.67 58.83
N LYS A 109 6.40 8.31 58.00
CA LYS A 109 7.52 7.67 57.29
C LYS A 109 8.56 7.15 58.30
N VAL A 110 8.62 5.83 58.46
CA VAL A 110 9.55 5.14 59.38
C VAL A 110 10.89 4.77 58.74
N GLY A 111 11.01 4.84 57.42
CA GLY A 111 12.27 4.57 56.73
C GLY A 111 12.13 4.35 55.23
N THR A 112 13.13 3.69 54.67
CA THR A 112 13.21 3.27 53.26
C THR A 112 13.84 1.89 53.17
N ILE A 113 13.48 1.11 52.14
CA ILE A 113 14.13 -0.17 51.82
C ILE A 113 14.32 -0.31 50.31
N LYS A 114 15.38 -0.98 49.87
CA LYS A 114 15.58 -1.42 48.49
C LYS A 114 15.04 -2.81 48.22
N SER A 115 14.58 -3.04 46.98
CA SER A 115 14.27 -4.39 46.52
C SER A 115 15.50 -5.27 46.34
N GLY A 116 15.35 -6.59 46.48
CA GLY A 116 16.41 -7.57 46.31
C GLY A 116 16.79 -8.25 47.63
N SER A 117 18.07 -8.19 48.01
CA SER A 117 18.61 -8.85 49.20
C SER A 117 18.63 -8.00 50.47
N GLU A 118 18.22 -6.73 50.40
CA GLU A 118 18.15 -5.84 51.56
C GLU A 118 17.03 -6.30 52.52
N ARG A 119 17.26 -6.12 53.82
CA ARG A 119 16.34 -6.51 54.90
C ARG A 119 16.23 -5.38 55.90
N LEU A 120 15.03 -4.89 56.18
CA LEU A 120 14.80 -3.86 57.19
C LEU A 120 14.08 -4.44 58.41
N THR A 121 14.71 -4.35 59.58
CA THR A 121 14.11 -4.80 60.85
C THR A 121 13.10 -3.76 61.36
N LEU A 122 11.85 -4.17 61.55
CA LEU A 122 10.75 -3.34 62.02
C LEU A 122 10.05 -3.99 63.22
N ASN A 123 9.12 -3.30 63.89
CA ASN A 123 8.23 -3.96 64.83
C ASN A 123 7.16 -4.78 64.06
N ASP A 124 6.43 -5.64 64.77
CA ASP A 124 5.20 -6.21 64.23
C ASP A 124 4.10 -5.14 64.10
N GLY A 125 3.28 -5.24 63.06
CA GLY A 125 2.28 -4.24 62.71
C GLY A 125 2.03 -4.10 61.20
N VAL A 126 1.16 -3.16 60.86
CA VAL A 126 0.83 -2.81 59.47
C VAL A 126 1.74 -1.67 59.00
N TYR A 127 2.26 -1.80 57.78
CA TYR A 127 3.08 -0.82 57.09
C TYR A 127 2.62 -0.66 55.65
N TYR A 128 2.94 0.49 55.05
CA TYR A 128 2.56 0.87 53.70
C TYR A 128 3.81 1.28 52.92
N LEU A 129 4.05 0.64 51.77
CA LEU A 129 5.23 0.84 50.94
C LEU A 129 4.86 1.66 49.69
N LYS A 130 5.58 2.74 49.40
CA LYS A 130 5.43 3.55 48.17
C LYS A 130 6.68 3.41 47.32
N GLU A 131 6.53 3.04 46.04
CA GLU A 131 7.65 2.92 45.09
C GLU A 131 8.14 4.32 44.69
N GLN A 132 9.45 4.58 44.77
CA GLN A 132 10.04 5.79 44.20
C GLN A 132 10.15 5.62 42.68
N LEU A 133 9.11 6.04 41.96
CA LEU A 133 8.95 5.78 40.52
C LEU A 133 10.05 6.44 39.66
N THR A 134 10.48 5.70 38.64
CA THR A 134 11.37 6.16 37.56
C THR A 134 10.64 6.17 36.22
N VAL A 135 11.11 6.96 35.26
CA VAL A 135 10.43 7.17 33.96
C VAL A 135 10.26 5.90 33.10
N ASP A 136 11.03 4.85 33.36
CA ASP A 136 10.91 3.53 32.72
C ASP A 136 9.84 2.63 33.36
N VAL A 137 9.17 3.09 34.42
CA VAL A 137 8.12 2.37 35.16
C VAL A 137 6.79 3.09 34.98
N ILE A 138 5.70 2.34 34.84
CA ILE A 138 4.34 2.92 34.79
C ILE A 138 3.92 3.30 36.22
N ASN A 139 3.34 4.50 36.41
CA ASN A 139 2.74 4.85 37.69
C ASN A 139 1.55 3.89 37.97
N PRO A 140 1.54 3.15 39.09
CA PRO A 140 0.47 2.19 39.37
C PRO A 140 -0.94 2.79 39.41
N ASN A 141 -1.11 4.07 39.75
CA ASN A 141 -2.41 4.74 39.70
C ASN A 141 -2.95 4.93 38.26
N SER A 142 -2.12 4.74 37.23
CA SER A 142 -2.58 4.72 35.83
C SER A 142 -3.27 3.40 35.43
N TYR A 143 -3.26 2.39 36.31
CA TYR A 143 -3.85 1.07 36.03
C TYR A 143 -4.54 0.36 37.19
N LEU A 144 -4.22 0.68 38.45
CA LEU A 144 -4.96 0.21 39.60
C LEU A 144 -6.15 1.14 39.86
N THR A 145 -7.29 0.53 40.16
CA THR A 145 -8.55 1.19 40.50
C THR A 145 -9.12 0.57 41.77
N ALA A 146 -10.19 1.15 42.32
CA ALA A 146 -10.93 0.56 43.43
C ALA A 146 -11.46 -0.86 43.16
N GLU A 147 -11.56 -1.26 41.88
CA GLU A 147 -12.03 -2.58 41.42
C GLU A 147 -10.88 -3.55 41.08
N SER A 148 -9.62 -3.15 41.26
CA SER A 148 -8.46 -4.04 41.03
C SER A 148 -8.29 -5.05 42.16
N GLU A 149 -7.85 -6.28 41.86
CA GLU A 149 -7.78 -7.36 42.87
C GLU A 149 -6.88 -6.98 44.05
N GLU A 150 -5.76 -6.30 43.78
CA GLU A 150 -4.82 -5.81 44.79
C GLU A 150 -5.48 -4.84 45.77
N VAL A 151 -6.38 -3.98 45.28
CA VAL A 151 -7.08 -2.99 46.10
C VAL A 151 -8.27 -3.63 46.84
N MET A 152 -9.09 -4.42 46.14
CA MET A 152 -10.23 -5.14 46.75
C MET A 152 -9.80 -6.17 47.81
N SER A 153 -8.64 -6.80 47.65
CA SER A 153 -8.05 -7.71 48.66
C SER A 153 -7.24 -6.99 49.74
N GLY A 154 -7.12 -5.66 49.67
CA GLY A 154 -6.40 -4.84 50.64
C GLY A 154 -4.88 -5.04 50.64
N LYS A 155 -4.30 -5.59 49.56
CA LYS A 155 -2.85 -5.69 49.33
C LYS A 155 -2.25 -4.34 48.90
N ALA A 156 -3.06 -3.47 48.31
CA ALA A 156 -2.70 -2.10 47.94
C ALA A 156 -3.82 -1.13 48.33
N VAL A 157 -3.48 0.15 48.48
CA VAL A 157 -4.42 1.27 48.60
C VAL A 157 -3.96 2.41 47.70
N ILE A 158 -4.91 3.24 47.27
CA ILE A 158 -4.65 4.50 46.55
C ILE A 158 -4.88 5.62 47.57
N GLY A 159 -3.86 6.44 47.83
CA GLY A 159 -3.93 7.54 48.79
C GLY A 159 -4.68 8.75 48.25
N SER A 160 -5.06 9.69 49.13
CA SER A 160 -5.65 10.98 48.72
C SER A 160 -4.70 11.86 47.89
N ASP A 161 -3.39 11.57 47.91
CA ASP A 161 -2.36 12.15 47.04
C ASP A 161 -2.39 11.61 45.60
N GLY A 162 -3.19 10.56 45.33
CA GLY A 162 -3.24 9.88 44.03
C GLY A 162 -2.08 8.90 43.81
N GLU A 163 -1.42 8.44 44.87
CA GLU A 163 -0.30 7.50 44.76
C GLU A 163 -0.64 6.14 45.35
N VAL A 164 0.11 5.10 44.96
CA VAL A 164 -0.18 3.72 45.34
C VAL A 164 0.75 3.23 46.44
N TYR A 165 0.14 2.64 47.46
CA TYR A 165 0.82 2.12 48.64
C TYR A 165 0.51 0.63 48.82
N TRP A 166 1.53 -0.22 48.77
CA TRP A 166 1.38 -1.66 49.04
C TRP A 166 1.39 -1.94 50.54
N LYS A 167 0.35 -2.63 51.01
CA LYS A 167 0.12 -2.92 52.42
C LYS A 167 0.83 -4.21 52.83
N VAL A 168 1.68 -4.11 53.85
CA VAL A 168 2.37 -5.22 54.48
C VAL A 168 1.89 -5.36 55.93
N ASN A 169 1.74 -6.60 56.40
CA ASN A 169 1.41 -6.91 57.79
C ASN A 169 2.51 -7.80 58.36
N LEU A 170 3.47 -7.18 59.05
CA LEU A 170 4.59 -7.87 59.68
C LEU A 170 4.13 -8.50 60.99
N LYS A 171 4.36 -9.81 61.11
CA LYS A 171 4.00 -10.59 62.30
C LYS A 171 5.22 -10.82 63.19
N LYS A 172 5.01 -10.87 64.49
CA LYS A 172 6.03 -11.30 65.44
C LYS A 172 6.39 -12.79 65.19
N PRO A 173 7.68 -13.15 65.01
CA PRO A 173 8.10 -14.54 64.84
C PRO A 173 7.79 -15.40 66.07
N SER A 174 7.60 -16.70 65.88
CA SER A 174 7.24 -17.64 66.94
C SER A 174 8.43 -17.98 67.83
N ALA A 175 8.22 -17.94 69.15
CA ALA A 175 9.16 -18.50 70.12
C ALA A 175 9.08 -20.03 70.15
N SER A 176 9.76 -20.70 69.21
CA SER A 176 10.01 -22.13 69.31
C SER A 176 11.22 -22.39 70.22
N GLY A 177 11.21 -23.50 70.97
CA GLY A 177 12.33 -23.93 71.83
C GLY A 177 13.60 -24.33 71.07
N THR A 178 13.64 -24.13 69.76
CA THR A 178 14.81 -24.28 68.88
C THR A 178 15.18 -22.96 68.17
N GLY A 179 14.62 -21.83 68.62
CA GLY A 179 14.72 -20.52 67.96
C GLY A 179 13.60 -20.29 66.93
N ALA A 180 13.44 -19.05 66.46
CA ALA A 180 12.54 -18.74 65.36
C ALA A 180 13.16 -19.19 64.02
N ALA A 181 12.36 -19.77 63.12
CA ALA A 181 12.83 -20.16 61.79
C ALA A 181 13.15 -18.91 60.93
N GLU A 182 14.19 -18.96 60.09
CA GLU A 182 14.60 -17.80 59.26
C GLU A 182 13.43 -17.28 58.38
N ALA A 183 12.56 -18.17 57.90
CA ALA A 183 11.37 -17.81 57.11
C ALA A 183 10.20 -17.19 57.91
N GLU A 184 10.23 -17.21 59.25
CA GLU A 184 9.32 -16.41 60.09
C GLU A 184 9.93 -15.03 60.40
N ILE A 185 11.25 -14.96 60.50
CA ILE A 185 11.99 -13.71 60.72
C ILE A 185 11.89 -12.84 59.45
N ILE A 186 12.22 -13.40 58.28
CA ILE A 186 12.17 -12.68 57.00
C ILE A 186 10.78 -12.80 56.40
N GLN A 187 10.07 -11.68 56.31
CA GLN A 187 8.74 -11.62 55.72
C GLN A 187 8.81 -10.87 54.40
N THR A 188 8.76 -11.65 53.32
CA THR A 188 8.95 -11.16 51.94
C THR A 188 7.63 -10.70 51.33
N VAL A 189 7.56 -9.42 50.95
CA VAL A 189 6.50 -8.91 50.08
C VAL A 189 6.94 -8.98 48.61
N ASN A 190 6.01 -9.35 47.73
CA ASN A 190 6.18 -9.26 46.28
C ASN A 190 5.46 -8.01 45.79
N ILE A 191 6.15 -7.15 45.05
CA ILE A 191 5.58 -5.93 44.47
C ILE A 191 5.77 -5.96 42.95
N ASP A 192 4.65 -6.04 42.25
CA ASP A 192 4.58 -6.25 40.80
C ASP A 192 4.14 -4.93 40.13
N ASN A 193 4.88 -4.48 39.11
CA ASN A 193 4.60 -3.25 38.33
C ASN A 193 5.03 -3.48 36.86
N TYR A 194 4.70 -2.57 35.96
CA TYR A 194 4.93 -2.66 34.52
C TYR A 194 5.97 -1.64 34.06
N LYS A 195 6.75 -2.01 33.04
CA LYS A 195 7.68 -1.10 32.35
C LYS A 195 6.89 -0.12 31.47
N ASN A 196 7.26 1.16 31.47
CA ASN A 196 6.71 2.20 30.61
C ASN A 196 7.22 2.04 29.16
N SER A 197 6.94 0.90 28.55
CA SER A 197 7.24 0.66 27.14
C SER A 197 6.39 -0.45 26.55
N GLY A 198 6.00 -0.30 25.28
CA GLY A 198 5.37 -1.36 24.51
C GLY A 198 5.82 -1.36 23.05
N SER A 199 5.26 -2.30 22.29
CA SER A 199 5.47 -2.44 20.85
C SER A 199 4.17 -2.32 20.06
N VAL A 200 4.29 -1.93 18.79
CA VAL A 200 3.22 -2.00 17.79
C VAL A 200 3.72 -2.75 16.56
N THR A 201 2.86 -3.61 16.00
CA THR A 201 3.14 -4.40 14.79
C THR A 201 2.21 -4.01 13.65
N VAL A 202 2.81 -3.73 12.49
CA VAL A 202 2.15 -3.42 11.21
C VAL A 202 2.30 -4.63 10.28
N LYS A 203 1.30 -4.86 9.41
CA LYS A 203 1.42 -5.78 8.28
C LYS A 203 1.22 -5.10 6.93
N LYS A 204 1.92 -5.60 5.91
CA LYS A 204 1.93 -5.10 4.55
C LYS A 204 1.50 -6.19 3.58
N PHE A 205 0.48 -5.89 2.78
CA PHE A 205 -0.12 -6.84 1.85
C PHE A 205 -0.27 -6.26 0.44
N HIS A 206 -0.38 -7.16 -0.54
CA HIS A 206 -0.83 -6.87 -1.90
C HIS A 206 -2.36 -6.66 -1.91
N ALA A 207 -2.86 -5.56 -2.47
CA ALA A 207 -4.28 -5.21 -2.36
C ALA A 207 -5.22 -6.24 -3.00
N TRP A 208 -4.86 -6.81 -4.15
CA TRP A 208 -5.66 -7.85 -4.81
C TRP A 208 -5.51 -9.24 -4.18
N THR A 209 -4.33 -9.87 -4.31
CA THR A 209 -4.08 -11.27 -3.90
C THR A 209 -4.10 -11.50 -2.39
N LYS A 210 -4.03 -10.44 -1.58
CA LYS A 210 -3.89 -10.44 -0.10
C LYS A 210 -2.63 -11.13 0.43
N ALA A 211 -1.68 -11.49 -0.44
CA ALA A 211 -0.40 -12.04 -0.04
C ALA A 211 0.47 -11.02 0.71
N ASP A 212 1.35 -11.51 1.58
CA ASP A 212 2.41 -10.73 2.23
C ASP A 212 3.26 -9.98 1.18
N LEU A 213 3.50 -8.69 1.42
CA LEU A 213 4.21 -7.81 0.49
C LEU A 213 5.36 -7.10 1.21
N SER A 214 6.57 -7.27 0.71
CA SER A 214 7.81 -6.70 1.29
C SER A 214 8.31 -5.49 0.51
N GLY A 215 9.15 -4.66 1.15
CA GLY A 215 9.80 -3.50 0.51
C GLY A 215 9.17 -2.14 0.82
N ALA A 216 8.02 -2.10 1.51
CA ALA A 216 7.47 -0.86 2.06
C ALA A 216 8.34 -0.33 3.20
N ALA A 217 8.40 0.99 3.39
CA ALA A 217 8.96 1.63 4.58
C ALA A 217 7.85 2.30 5.40
N PHE A 218 7.86 2.08 6.71
CA PHE A 218 6.88 2.63 7.64
C PHE A 218 7.50 3.63 8.60
N SER A 219 6.77 4.70 8.92
CA SER A 219 7.17 5.68 9.92
C SER A 219 6.16 5.78 11.05
N LEU A 220 6.67 5.81 12.28
CA LEU A 220 5.93 6.00 13.52
C LEU A 220 6.07 7.45 13.96
N TYR A 221 4.93 8.09 14.22
CA TYR A 221 4.81 9.45 14.72
C TYR A 221 4.13 9.42 16.10
N ARG A 222 4.60 10.28 17.00
CA ARG A 222 3.88 10.69 18.21
C ARG A 222 2.99 11.88 17.86
N VAL A 223 1.75 11.87 18.32
CA VAL A 223 0.82 13.00 18.18
C VAL A 223 0.83 13.79 19.49
N ASP A 224 1.22 15.05 19.40
CA ASP A 224 1.26 16.01 20.50
C ASP A 224 0.19 17.09 20.25
N SER A 225 -0.84 17.15 21.10
CA SER A 225 -1.84 18.22 21.05
C SER A 225 -1.52 19.31 22.06
N ASP A 226 -1.69 20.57 21.64
CA ASP A 226 -1.51 21.76 22.48
C ASP A 226 -2.68 22.04 23.43
N GLY A 227 -3.77 21.26 23.32
CA GLY A 227 -5.02 21.47 24.07
C GLY A 227 -5.91 22.59 23.52
N ALA A 228 -5.46 23.34 22.50
CA ALA A 228 -6.27 24.30 21.76
C ALA A 228 -6.92 23.69 20.50
N GLY A 229 -6.64 22.41 20.22
CA GLY A 229 -7.17 21.66 19.09
C GLY A 229 -6.23 21.62 17.89
N ALA A 230 -5.01 22.16 18.00
CA ALA A 230 -3.95 21.84 17.06
C ALA A 230 -3.32 20.50 17.45
N GLU A 231 -3.06 19.68 16.43
CA GLU A 231 -2.23 18.49 16.55
C GLU A 231 -0.90 18.74 15.84
N SER A 232 0.19 18.39 16.50
CA SER A 232 1.52 18.33 15.93
C SER A 232 2.02 16.89 15.92
N GLU A 233 2.82 16.51 14.92
CA GLU A 233 3.29 15.14 14.76
C GLU A 233 4.82 15.10 14.76
N THR A 234 5.37 14.45 15.79
CA THR A 234 6.81 14.26 15.96
C THR A 234 7.20 12.88 15.39
N LEU A 235 8.09 12.84 14.38
CA LEU A 235 8.64 11.58 13.87
C LEU A 235 9.49 10.91 14.96
N ILE A 236 9.18 9.65 15.28
CA ILE A 236 9.85 8.86 16.33
C ILE A 236 10.83 7.83 15.74
N GLU A 237 10.41 7.11 14.71
CA GLU A 237 11.23 6.07 14.06
C GLU A 237 10.71 5.79 12.65
N THR A 238 11.62 5.51 11.71
CA THR A 238 11.29 4.96 10.40
C THR A 238 11.92 3.57 10.29
N LEU A 239 11.10 2.54 10.07
CA LEU A 239 11.55 1.19 9.74
C LEU A 239 11.59 1.05 8.21
N PRO A 240 12.78 0.98 7.59
CA PRO A 240 12.90 0.84 6.14
C PRO A 240 12.46 -0.55 5.67
N GLY A 241 11.98 -0.63 4.43
CA GLY A 241 11.81 -1.90 3.74
C GLY A 241 13.15 -2.62 3.63
N ALA A 242 13.20 -3.89 4.03
CA ALA A 242 14.43 -4.67 3.99
C ALA A 242 14.78 -5.04 2.54
N ASN A 243 15.66 -4.25 1.91
CA ASN A 243 16.20 -4.52 0.57
C ASN A 243 16.77 -5.95 0.49
N GLY A 244 16.02 -6.87 -0.13
CA GLY A 244 16.39 -8.28 -0.28
C GLY A 244 15.98 -9.23 0.86
N LYS A 245 15.10 -8.85 1.80
CA LYS A 245 14.50 -9.78 2.78
C LYS A 245 13.00 -9.55 3.01
N GLN A 246 12.29 -10.65 3.32
CA GLN A 246 10.82 -10.77 3.36
C GLN A 246 10.16 -10.09 4.58
N ALA A 247 10.45 -8.81 4.82
CA ALA A 247 9.73 -8.02 5.82
C ALA A 247 8.39 -7.53 5.25
N SER A 248 7.34 -8.33 5.41
CA SER A 248 5.93 -7.88 5.29
C SER A 248 5.35 -7.41 6.64
N THR A 249 5.99 -7.81 7.74
CA THR A 249 5.60 -7.47 9.11
C THR A 249 6.68 -6.60 9.74
N PHE A 250 6.28 -5.47 10.34
CA PHE A 250 7.17 -4.46 10.89
C PHE A 250 6.78 -4.22 12.35
N THR A 251 7.73 -4.24 13.29
CA THR A 251 7.45 -4.02 14.71
C THR A 251 8.31 -2.90 15.27
N PHE A 252 7.67 -1.80 15.66
CA PHE A 252 8.31 -0.73 16.42
C PHE A 252 8.34 -1.16 17.89
N ASN A 253 9.53 -1.31 18.46
CA ASN A 253 9.71 -1.87 19.81
C ASN A 253 10.19 -0.82 20.83
N ASN A 254 9.97 -1.11 22.11
CA ASN A 254 10.41 -0.33 23.27
C ASN A 254 10.03 1.16 23.20
N LYS A 255 8.80 1.47 22.79
CA LYS A 255 8.29 2.85 22.70
C LYS A 255 7.46 3.20 23.95
N PRO A 256 7.60 4.41 24.52
CA PRO A 256 6.95 4.76 25.78
C PRO A 256 5.43 4.71 25.66
N ILE A 257 4.76 4.25 26.73
CA ILE A 257 3.29 4.19 26.78
C ILE A 257 2.75 5.52 27.28
N TYR A 258 3.40 6.08 28.31
CA TYR A 258 3.13 7.40 28.88
C TYR A 258 4.32 8.33 28.67
N GLY A 259 4.06 9.62 28.47
CA GLY A 259 5.08 10.67 28.38
C GLY A 259 5.60 11.11 29.76
N ASP A 260 6.59 12.00 29.76
CA ASP A 260 7.20 12.55 30.98
C ASP A 260 6.22 13.39 31.83
N ASP A 261 5.09 13.81 31.24
CA ASP A 261 3.96 14.46 31.91
C ASP A 261 2.91 13.47 32.48
N GLY A 262 3.19 12.17 32.40
CA GLY A 262 2.30 11.10 32.83
C GLY A 262 1.10 10.84 31.92
N ARG A 263 0.95 11.53 30.78
CA ARG A 263 -0.17 11.32 29.86
C ARG A 263 0.09 10.17 28.89
N LEU A 264 -0.97 9.45 28.53
CA LEU A 264 -0.92 8.35 27.56
C LEU A 264 -0.56 8.91 26.17
N ILE A 265 0.41 8.31 25.49
CA ILE A 265 0.89 8.80 24.19
C ILE A 265 0.02 8.25 23.04
N THR A 266 -0.58 9.16 22.27
CA THR A 266 -1.21 8.86 20.98
C THR A 266 -0.13 8.69 19.91
N TYR A 267 -0.20 7.60 19.15
CA TYR A 267 0.71 7.31 18.05
C TYR A 267 -0.04 7.18 16.72
N ARG A 268 0.63 7.58 15.64
CA ARG A 268 0.19 7.36 14.26
C ARG A 268 1.26 6.64 13.46
N ILE A 269 0.85 5.69 12.62
CA ILE A 269 1.72 5.00 11.66
C ILE A 269 1.26 5.29 10.23
N ARG A 270 2.21 5.56 9.34
CA ARG A 270 2.02 5.72 7.89
C ARG A 270 2.99 4.87 7.11
N GLU A 271 2.58 4.40 5.94
CA GLU A 271 3.52 4.06 4.88
C GLU A 271 4.19 5.35 4.39
N THR A 272 5.51 5.38 4.33
CA THR A 272 6.29 6.54 3.87
C THR A 272 7.09 6.27 2.59
N ASN A 273 7.16 5.01 2.16
CA ASN A 273 7.59 4.64 0.81
C ASN A 273 6.92 3.31 0.43
N PRO A 274 6.12 3.24 -0.66
CA PRO A 274 5.52 1.99 -1.11
C PRO A 274 6.57 1.01 -1.66
N PRO A 275 6.25 -0.29 -1.74
CA PRO A 275 7.07 -1.25 -2.48
C PRO A 275 7.23 -0.85 -3.95
N GLN A 276 8.36 -1.20 -4.57
CA GLN A 276 8.58 -0.96 -6.00
C GLN A 276 7.49 -1.66 -6.83
N GLY A 277 6.88 -0.94 -7.77
CA GLY A 277 5.76 -1.45 -8.58
C GLY A 277 4.38 -1.33 -7.91
N PHE A 278 4.26 -0.55 -6.82
CA PHE A 278 2.99 -0.34 -6.12
C PHE A 278 2.69 1.14 -5.88
N GLN A 279 1.39 1.47 -5.86
CA GLN A 279 0.87 2.79 -5.48
C GLN A 279 1.05 3.03 -3.97
N SER A 280 1.09 4.28 -3.52
CA SER A 280 1.21 4.68 -2.11
C SER A 280 -0.12 4.62 -1.35
N ASP A 281 -0.16 3.97 -0.18
CA ASP A 281 -1.31 4.07 0.74
C ASP A 281 -1.13 5.28 1.69
N ASN A 282 -1.71 6.42 1.31
CA ASN A 282 -1.64 7.69 2.06
C ASN A 282 -2.42 7.70 3.38
N SER A 283 -3.04 6.59 3.78
CA SER A 283 -3.75 6.50 5.05
C SER A 283 -2.81 6.38 6.26
N TYR A 284 -3.37 6.54 7.46
CA TYR A 284 -2.67 6.27 8.71
C TYR A 284 -3.49 5.38 9.64
N PHE A 285 -2.83 4.73 10.58
CA PHE A 285 -3.49 4.08 11.72
C PHE A 285 -3.10 4.79 13.01
N GLU A 286 -4.10 5.11 13.83
CA GLU A 286 -3.95 5.76 15.13
C GLU A 286 -4.23 4.77 16.27
N PHE A 287 -3.39 4.79 17.30
CA PHE A 287 -3.45 3.87 18.43
C PHE A 287 -2.71 4.42 19.65
N HIS A 288 -2.90 3.76 20.79
CA HIS A 288 -2.09 3.95 22.00
C HIS A 288 -1.37 2.63 22.28
N LEU A 289 -0.16 2.70 22.85
CA LEU A 289 0.57 1.50 23.26
C LEU A 289 -0.03 0.88 24.53
N ASN A 290 0.20 -0.40 24.74
CA ASN A 290 -0.42 -1.19 25.81
C ASN A 290 0.66 -1.91 26.63
N ARG A 291 0.49 -1.98 27.95
CA ARG A 291 1.40 -2.65 28.90
C ARG A 291 1.27 -4.17 28.92
N ASP A 292 0.12 -4.71 28.52
CA ASP A 292 -0.28 -6.11 28.68
C ASP A 292 -0.10 -6.96 27.41
N GLN A 293 0.03 -6.33 26.23
CA GLN A 293 0.26 -7.00 24.94
C GLN A 293 0.85 -6.06 23.88
N VAL A 294 1.51 -6.62 22.87
CA VAL A 294 1.91 -5.92 21.64
C VAL A 294 0.66 -5.44 20.91
N VAL A 295 0.65 -4.17 20.48
CA VAL A 295 -0.47 -3.59 19.73
C VAL A 295 -0.47 -4.08 18.28
N THR A 296 -1.62 -4.56 17.82
CA THR A 296 -1.87 -4.99 16.44
C THR A 296 -3.07 -4.30 15.79
N LYS A 297 -3.78 -3.43 16.53
CA LYS A 297 -5.02 -2.77 16.11
C LYS A 297 -5.02 -1.27 16.37
N GLY A 298 -5.66 -0.51 15.49
CA GLY A 298 -5.82 0.94 15.59
C GLY A 298 -6.98 1.46 14.71
N ARG A 299 -7.29 2.74 14.83
CA ARG A 299 -8.30 3.42 14.00
C ARG A 299 -7.69 3.86 12.68
N LYS A 300 -8.29 3.50 11.54
CA LYS A 300 -7.81 3.98 10.24
C LYS A 300 -8.27 5.44 10.04
N ASN A 301 -7.33 6.32 9.73
CA ASN A 301 -7.52 7.76 9.63
C ASN A 301 -8.22 8.37 10.86
N GLY A 302 -7.80 7.97 12.07
CA GLY A 302 -8.29 8.50 13.37
C GLY A 302 -9.74 8.15 13.74
N SER A 303 -10.48 7.47 12.85
CA SER A 303 -11.93 7.30 12.97
C SER A 303 -12.37 5.82 12.96
N GLY A 304 -13.61 5.58 13.43
CA GLY A 304 -14.20 4.24 13.51
C GLY A 304 -13.64 3.36 14.66
N GLU A 305 -13.87 2.06 14.52
CA GLU A 305 -13.41 1.04 15.49
C GLU A 305 -11.95 0.63 15.24
N ASN A 306 -11.35 -0.03 16.24
CA ASN A 306 -9.97 -0.52 16.15
C ASN A 306 -9.89 -1.77 15.24
N THR A 307 -9.34 -1.58 14.05
CA THR A 307 -9.09 -2.63 13.04
C THR A 307 -7.62 -3.03 13.01
N ASP A 308 -7.30 -4.19 12.42
CA ASP A 308 -5.91 -4.67 12.33
C ASP A 308 -5.05 -3.68 11.52
N ILE A 309 -3.86 -3.32 12.04
CA ILE A 309 -2.96 -2.32 11.42
C ILE A 309 -2.30 -2.94 10.18
N SER A 310 -3.01 -2.83 9.05
CA SER A 310 -2.71 -3.52 7.79
C SER A 310 -2.84 -2.59 6.58
N PHE A 311 -1.76 -2.48 5.81
CA PHE A 311 -1.67 -1.60 4.62
C PHE A 311 -1.71 -2.42 3.33
N TYR A 312 -2.58 -2.04 2.39
CA TYR A 312 -2.90 -2.80 1.18
C TYR A 312 -2.64 -1.94 -0.05
N ASN A 313 -1.57 -2.22 -0.80
CA ASN A 313 -1.22 -1.38 -1.95
C ASN A 313 -1.70 -2.04 -3.24
N LYS A 314 -2.34 -1.24 -4.07
CA LYS A 314 -2.68 -1.57 -5.46
C LYS A 314 -1.37 -1.61 -6.27
N PRO A 315 -1.13 -2.63 -7.11
CA PRO A 315 0.04 -2.62 -7.99
C PRO A 315 -0.06 -1.46 -9.00
N LEU A 316 1.06 -1.01 -9.51
CA LEU A 316 1.11 -0.19 -10.72
C LEU A 316 1.05 -1.14 -11.92
N ILE A 317 0.32 -0.76 -12.97
CA ILE A 317 0.12 -1.62 -14.14
C ILE A 317 0.94 -1.18 -15.36
N SER A 318 0.98 -2.06 -16.35
CA SER A 318 1.43 -1.75 -17.71
C SER A 318 0.33 -2.04 -18.74
N LEU A 319 0.20 -1.15 -19.73
CA LEU A 319 -0.78 -1.22 -20.82
C LEU A 319 -0.06 -1.30 -22.17
N THR A 320 -0.27 -2.38 -22.91
CA THR A 320 0.33 -2.63 -24.23
C THR A 320 -0.71 -2.51 -25.33
N VAL A 321 -0.40 -1.77 -26.40
CA VAL A 321 -1.23 -1.61 -27.60
C VAL A 321 -0.42 -1.99 -28.83
N LYS A 322 -0.97 -2.89 -29.66
CA LYS A 322 -0.43 -3.24 -30.99
C LYS A 322 -1.07 -2.39 -32.07
N LYS A 323 -0.28 -1.98 -33.06
CA LYS A 323 -0.70 -1.15 -34.19
C LYS A 323 -0.57 -1.89 -35.50
N PHE A 324 -1.70 -2.06 -36.19
CA PHE A 324 -1.72 -2.73 -37.50
C PHE A 324 -2.32 -1.84 -38.59
N GLY A 325 -2.09 -2.26 -39.83
CA GLY A 325 -2.72 -1.82 -41.05
C GLY A 325 -3.39 -3.03 -41.73
N ARG A 326 -4.64 -2.90 -42.13
CA ARG A 326 -5.39 -3.93 -42.85
C ARG A 326 -5.72 -3.44 -44.25
N ASP A 327 -5.32 -4.20 -45.26
CA ASP A 327 -5.82 -3.97 -46.62
C ASP A 327 -7.21 -4.62 -46.74
N ARG A 328 -8.23 -3.80 -46.98
CA ARG A 328 -9.60 -4.30 -47.15
C ARG A 328 -9.76 -5.15 -48.41
N TRP A 329 -8.87 -5.06 -49.41
CA TRP A 329 -8.89 -5.92 -50.60
C TRP A 329 -8.32 -7.30 -50.30
N GLU A 330 -7.17 -7.37 -49.63
CA GLU A 330 -6.58 -8.65 -49.21
C GLU A 330 -7.53 -9.40 -48.27
N SER A 331 -8.23 -8.65 -47.40
CA SER A 331 -9.20 -9.17 -46.43
C SER A 331 -10.41 -9.88 -47.03
N GLU A 332 -10.77 -9.63 -48.29
CA GLU A 332 -11.82 -10.39 -49.01
C GLU A 332 -11.40 -11.85 -49.26
N PHE A 333 -10.09 -12.13 -49.28
CA PHE A 333 -9.51 -13.45 -49.53
C PHE A 333 -8.96 -14.07 -48.24
N GLN A 334 -8.18 -13.29 -47.47
CA GLN A 334 -7.65 -13.67 -46.16
C GLN A 334 -7.49 -12.40 -45.29
N PRO A 335 -8.12 -12.31 -44.10
CA PRO A 335 -7.98 -11.15 -43.21
C PRO A 335 -6.58 -11.10 -42.59
N ILE A 336 -5.69 -10.31 -43.19
CA ILE A 336 -4.31 -10.11 -42.75
C ILE A 336 -4.19 -8.73 -42.08
N ASN A 337 -3.62 -8.71 -40.88
CA ASN A 337 -3.16 -7.50 -40.19
C ASN A 337 -1.65 -7.36 -40.42
N HIS A 338 -1.21 -6.30 -41.09
CA HIS A 338 0.20 -5.96 -41.27
C HIS A 338 0.67 -5.05 -40.13
N GLU A 339 1.85 -5.30 -39.58
CA GLU A 339 2.41 -4.47 -38.51
C GLU A 339 2.76 -3.05 -39.00
N LEU A 340 2.42 -2.02 -38.20
CA LEU A 340 2.77 -0.61 -38.47
C LEU A 340 3.77 -0.09 -37.43
N PRO A 341 5.08 -0.27 -37.66
CA PRO A 341 6.13 0.38 -36.88
C PRO A 341 6.19 1.89 -37.15
N GLY A 342 6.80 2.66 -36.24
CA GLY A 342 7.03 4.10 -36.44
C GLY A 342 5.80 5.00 -36.25
N ILE A 343 4.71 4.49 -35.65
CA ILE A 343 3.49 5.23 -35.36
C ILE A 343 3.58 5.81 -33.95
N HIS A 344 3.27 7.11 -33.80
CA HIS A 344 3.30 7.77 -32.50
C HIS A 344 1.93 7.66 -31.80
N LEU A 345 1.95 7.09 -30.59
CA LEU A 345 0.78 6.93 -29.73
C LEU A 345 1.01 7.70 -28.42
N ALA A 346 0.06 8.55 -28.04
CA ALA A 346 0.09 9.27 -26.76
C ALA A 346 -0.71 8.52 -25.70
N LEU A 347 -0.26 8.66 -24.44
CA LEU A 347 -1.03 8.29 -23.26
C LEU A 347 -1.76 9.54 -22.73
N LEU A 348 -3.06 9.40 -22.51
CA LEU A 348 -3.95 10.42 -21.95
C LEU A 348 -4.73 9.81 -20.77
N HIS A 349 -5.23 10.65 -19.87
CA HIS A 349 -6.08 10.21 -18.76
C HIS A 349 -7.27 11.15 -18.53
N GLU A 350 -8.27 10.66 -17.80
CA GLU A 350 -9.52 11.37 -17.52
C GLU A 350 -9.41 12.23 -16.24
N VAL A 351 -9.49 13.56 -16.39
CA VAL A 351 -9.43 14.56 -15.31
C VAL A 351 -10.63 15.49 -15.44
N GLU A 352 -11.43 15.61 -14.36
CA GLU A 352 -12.65 16.45 -14.32
C GLU A 352 -13.61 16.22 -15.51
N GLY A 353 -13.71 14.98 -15.99
CA GLY A 353 -14.56 14.59 -17.14
C GLY A 353 -13.98 14.90 -18.52
N ASN A 354 -12.72 15.35 -18.59
CA ASN A 354 -12.00 15.63 -19.84
C ASN A 354 -10.79 14.70 -19.99
N VAL A 355 -10.46 14.33 -21.22
CA VAL A 355 -9.25 13.58 -21.57
C VAL A 355 -8.12 14.55 -21.86
N VAL A 356 -7.06 14.47 -21.05
CA VAL A 356 -5.87 15.33 -21.11
C VAL A 356 -4.59 14.46 -21.18
N PRO A 357 -3.47 14.92 -21.75
CA PRO A 357 -2.26 14.10 -21.85
C PRO A 357 -1.68 13.78 -20.47
N VAL A 358 -1.21 12.55 -20.28
CA VAL A 358 -0.34 12.23 -19.14
C VAL A 358 1.02 12.90 -19.39
N LEU A 359 1.56 13.58 -18.39
CA LEU A 359 2.85 14.29 -18.48
C LEU A 359 3.97 13.48 -17.81
N ASP A 360 5.16 13.53 -18.39
CA ASP A 360 6.39 13.00 -17.76
C ASP A 360 6.96 13.98 -16.70
N GLN A 361 8.03 13.57 -16.02
CA GLN A 361 8.65 14.33 -14.91
C GLN A 361 9.13 15.74 -15.30
N ASN A 362 9.21 16.06 -16.60
CA ASN A 362 9.59 17.38 -17.12
C ASN A 362 8.38 18.24 -17.53
N GLY A 363 7.14 17.75 -17.36
CA GLY A 363 5.92 18.40 -17.84
C GLY A 363 5.66 18.21 -19.35
N GLU A 364 6.26 17.19 -19.97
CA GLU A 364 6.11 16.89 -21.39
C GLU A 364 5.13 15.72 -21.63
N PRO A 365 4.20 15.78 -22.59
CA PRO A 365 3.27 14.68 -22.87
C PRO A 365 3.94 13.33 -23.13
N VAL A 366 3.42 12.26 -22.54
CA VAL A 366 3.92 10.89 -22.67
C VAL A 366 3.50 10.32 -24.01
N ILE A 367 4.45 10.28 -24.96
CA ILE A 367 4.27 9.74 -26.30
C ILE A 367 5.32 8.64 -26.51
N LYS A 368 4.87 7.45 -26.94
CA LYS A 368 5.75 6.35 -27.37
C LYS A 368 5.55 6.06 -28.87
N THR A 369 6.54 5.43 -29.49
CA THR A 369 6.53 5.11 -30.93
C THR A 369 6.49 3.60 -31.09
N THR A 370 5.65 3.09 -31.99
CA THR A 370 5.48 1.64 -32.18
C THR A 370 6.77 0.97 -32.64
N SER A 371 7.12 -0.14 -31.98
CA SER A 371 8.38 -0.88 -32.14
C SER A 371 8.58 -1.40 -33.57
N ALA A 372 9.84 -1.48 -34.01
CA ALA A 372 10.19 -1.92 -35.37
C ALA A 372 9.81 -3.39 -35.65
N ASP A 373 9.93 -4.25 -34.64
CA ASP A 373 9.86 -5.71 -34.78
C ASP A 373 8.50 -6.34 -34.42
N TRP A 374 7.56 -5.54 -33.87
CA TRP A 374 6.26 -6.00 -33.36
C TRP A 374 5.14 -4.94 -33.40
N ALA A 375 5.42 -3.73 -33.91
CA ALA A 375 4.51 -2.59 -33.98
C ALA A 375 3.69 -2.28 -32.70
N HIS A 376 4.25 -2.48 -31.52
CA HIS A 376 3.58 -2.18 -30.24
C HIS A 376 4.19 -1.01 -29.49
N VAL A 377 3.42 -0.45 -28.56
CA VAL A 377 3.91 0.34 -27.43
C VAL A 377 3.40 -0.29 -26.13
N THR A 378 4.22 -0.23 -25.08
CA THR A 378 3.79 -0.50 -23.70
C THR A 378 3.98 0.78 -22.90
N PHE A 379 3.02 1.16 -22.06
CA PHE A 379 3.14 2.22 -21.07
C PHE A 379 3.14 1.60 -19.67
N ASP A 380 3.93 2.15 -18.75
CA ASP A 380 4.38 1.46 -17.54
C ASP A 380 4.19 2.36 -16.30
N ASN A 381 4.13 1.75 -15.10
CA ASN A 381 3.97 2.43 -13.81
C ASN A 381 2.65 3.22 -13.69
N LEU A 382 1.56 2.69 -14.26
CA LEU A 382 0.27 3.38 -14.34
C LEU A 382 -0.62 3.08 -13.12
N SER A 383 -1.47 4.04 -12.74
CA SER A 383 -2.38 3.92 -11.59
C SER A 383 -3.64 3.11 -11.94
N LEU A 384 -4.21 2.43 -10.96
CA LEU A 384 -5.51 1.75 -11.10
C LEU A 384 -6.69 2.67 -10.78
N ASP A 385 -6.40 3.86 -10.25
CA ASP A 385 -7.37 4.83 -9.74
C ASP A 385 -7.66 5.91 -10.80
N GLU A 386 -7.10 5.72 -12.00
CA GLU A 386 -7.27 6.55 -13.19
C GLU A 386 -7.91 5.75 -14.33
N THR A 387 -8.46 6.48 -15.29
CA THR A 387 -8.88 5.94 -16.58
C THR A 387 -7.97 6.48 -17.67
N TYR A 388 -7.35 5.57 -18.44
CA TYR A 388 -6.44 5.90 -19.52
C TYR A 388 -7.08 5.79 -20.88
N TYR A 389 -6.52 6.57 -21.81
CA TYR A 389 -6.78 6.50 -23.24
C TYR A 389 -5.44 6.45 -23.96
N ILE A 390 -5.32 5.61 -25.00
CA ILE A 390 -4.14 5.55 -25.87
C ILE A 390 -4.61 5.82 -27.30
N ALA A 391 -4.06 6.86 -27.94
CA ALA A 391 -4.58 7.38 -29.21
C ALA A 391 -3.47 7.77 -30.20
N GLU A 392 -3.78 7.71 -31.50
CA GLU A 392 -2.85 8.03 -32.59
C GLU A 392 -2.62 9.54 -32.70
N VAL A 393 -1.36 9.99 -32.56
CA VAL A 393 -1.06 11.41 -32.32
C VAL A 393 -1.22 12.25 -33.58
N TYR A 394 -0.61 11.83 -34.69
CA TYR A 394 -0.74 12.45 -36.00
C TYR A 394 -0.66 11.39 -37.08
N HIS A 395 -1.25 11.68 -38.25
CA HIS A 395 -1.31 10.71 -39.33
C HIS A 395 0.07 10.29 -39.86
N PRO A 396 0.16 9.02 -40.26
CA PRO A 396 0.53 8.65 -41.62
C PRO A 396 -0.33 9.37 -42.84
N GLY A 397 0.82 10.00 -43.35
CA GLY A 397 1.90 9.51 -44.26
C GLY A 397 2.30 8.03 -44.29
N ASN A 398 1.39 7.16 -44.71
CA ASN A 398 1.61 5.84 -45.30
C ASN A 398 0.31 5.48 -46.08
N SER A 399 0.09 4.24 -46.57
CA SER A 399 -1.12 3.94 -47.36
C SER A 399 -2.36 3.48 -46.57
N TYR A 400 -2.29 3.46 -45.23
CA TYR A 400 -3.39 3.10 -44.33
C TYR A 400 -3.95 4.35 -43.63
N VAL A 401 -5.26 4.56 -43.73
CA VAL A 401 -5.97 5.67 -43.08
C VAL A 401 -6.71 5.20 -41.84
N ILE A 402 -7.03 6.11 -40.93
CA ILE A 402 -7.84 5.82 -39.74
C ILE A 402 -9.27 5.42 -40.18
N PRO A 403 -9.88 4.38 -39.57
CA PRO A 403 -11.22 3.90 -39.94
C PRO A 403 -12.35 4.82 -39.45
N ASP A 404 -13.56 4.53 -39.94
CA ASP A 404 -14.85 5.04 -39.45
C ASP A 404 -15.00 6.57 -39.38
N GLY A 405 -14.17 7.32 -40.12
CA GLY A 405 -14.19 8.78 -40.15
C GLY A 405 -13.59 9.45 -38.90
N LYS A 406 -12.98 8.68 -38.00
CA LYS A 406 -12.24 9.20 -36.84
C LYS A 406 -10.95 9.88 -37.29
N LYS A 407 -10.34 10.67 -36.41
CA LYS A 407 -9.09 11.39 -36.70
C LYS A 407 -7.98 11.15 -35.66
N PRO A 408 -6.70 11.46 -35.97
CA PRO A 408 -5.66 11.50 -34.95
C PRO A 408 -5.83 12.73 -34.04
N LEU A 409 -5.10 12.78 -32.93
CA LEU A 409 -5.19 13.87 -31.94
C LEU A 409 -4.87 15.25 -32.56
N LEU A 410 -3.86 15.29 -33.42
CA LEU A 410 -3.40 16.46 -34.15
C LEU A 410 -3.70 16.28 -35.64
N ASP A 411 -4.03 17.38 -36.33
CA ASP A 411 -4.46 17.32 -37.72
C ASP A 411 -3.38 16.77 -38.67
N ALA A 412 -3.84 16.09 -39.72
CA ALA A 412 -3.10 15.05 -40.44
C ALA A 412 -1.99 15.52 -41.40
N ASP A 413 -1.77 16.83 -41.55
CA ASP A 413 -0.66 17.33 -42.37
C ASP A 413 0.67 17.07 -41.65
N ARG A 414 1.42 16.09 -42.18
CA ARG A 414 2.70 15.63 -41.63
C ARG A 414 3.89 16.50 -42.08
N THR A 415 3.66 17.54 -42.88
CA THR A 415 4.72 18.32 -43.54
C THR A 415 5.48 19.20 -42.55
N GLY A 416 6.54 18.64 -41.95
CA GLY A 416 7.41 19.33 -41.00
C GLY A 416 7.05 19.18 -39.51
N LYS A 417 6.01 18.40 -39.17
CA LYS A 417 5.71 18.09 -37.75
C LYS A 417 6.72 17.10 -37.19
N THR A 418 7.48 17.54 -36.17
CA THR A 418 8.37 16.68 -35.39
C THR A 418 7.66 16.14 -34.13
N LEU A 419 8.22 15.11 -33.50
CA LEU A 419 7.74 14.64 -32.19
C LEU A 419 7.79 15.73 -31.10
N ALA A 420 8.73 16.68 -31.18
CA ALA A 420 8.81 17.83 -30.28
C ALA A 420 7.71 18.86 -30.56
N ASN A 421 7.32 19.06 -31.83
CA ASN A 421 6.16 19.88 -32.18
C ASN A 421 4.90 19.23 -31.60
N ALA A 422 4.72 17.92 -31.81
CA ALA A 422 3.56 17.18 -31.31
C ALA A 422 3.44 17.16 -29.77
N LYS A 423 4.56 17.02 -29.04
CA LYS A 423 4.58 17.22 -27.56
C LYS A 423 4.11 18.63 -27.17
N ASN A 424 4.58 19.68 -27.87
CA ASN A 424 4.18 21.05 -27.56
C ASN A 424 2.71 21.36 -27.92
N GLU A 425 2.22 20.87 -29.07
CA GLU A 425 0.80 20.98 -29.47
C GLU A 425 -0.11 20.27 -28.45
N LEU A 426 0.29 19.08 -27.95
CA LEU A 426 -0.51 18.31 -27.01
C LEU A 426 -0.59 18.91 -25.59
N LYS A 427 0.35 19.76 -25.13
CA LYS A 427 0.31 20.33 -23.77
C LYS A 427 -0.98 21.07 -23.42
N GLY A 428 -1.65 21.65 -24.43
CA GLY A 428 -2.95 22.31 -24.28
C GLY A 428 -4.16 21.43 -24.61
N PHE A 429 -3.97 20.14 -24.87
CA PHE A 429 -5.04 19.24 -25.31
C PHE A 429 -5.96 18.88 -24.14
N SER A 430 -7.24 19.18 -24.30
CA SER A 430 -8.33 18.76 -23.40
C SER A 430 -9.61 18.58 -24.23
N GLN A 431 -10.29 17.45 -24.08
CA GLN A 431 -11.52 17.10 -24.82
C GLN A 431 -12.50 16.33 -23.93
N PRO A 432 -13.84 16.51 -24.04
CA PRO A 432 -14.81 15.79 -23.22
C PRO A 432 -14.71 14.27 -23.35
N ALA A 433 -14.66 13.56 -22.21
CA ALA A 433 -14.37 12.12 -22.17
C ALA A 433 -15.47 11.22 -22.77
N ALA A 434 -16.71 11.70 -22.78
CA ALA A 434 -17.87 11.00 -23.34
C ALA A 434 -17.78 10.80 -24.86
N ASP A 435 -17.25 11.80 -25.59
CA ASP A 435 -17.18 11.81 -27.06
C ASP A 435 -15.76 11.62 -27.61
N PHE A 436 -14.76 11.45 -26.74
CA PHE A 436 -13.37 11.30 -27.13
C PHE A 436 -13.16 10.17 -28.14
N LEU A 437 -13.66 8.96 -27.87
CA LEU A 437 -13.55 7.82 -28.80
C LEU A 437 -14.57 7.86 -29.96
N ASN A 438 -15.52 8.78 -29.96
CA ASN A 438 -16.38 9.06 -31.12
C ASN A 438 -15.61 9.89 -32.16
N THR A 439 -14.72 10.78 -31.71
CA THR A 439 -13.95 11.71 -32.55
C THR A 439 -12.55 11.20 -32.90
N PHE A 440 -11.82 10.68 -31.93
CA PHE A 440 -10.41 10.35 -32.02
C PHE A 440 -10.17 8.84 -32.11
N TYR A 441 -9.11 8.45 -32.81
CA TYR A 441 -8.74 7.05 -32.96
C TYR A 441 -7.82 6.58 -31.83
N GLY A 442 -8.35 5.69 -30.99
CA GLY A 442 -7.68 5.17 -29.80
C GLY A 442 -8.46 4.08 -29.09
N VAL A 443 -7.94 3.65 -27.95
CA VAL A 443 -8.55 2.70 -27.01
C VAL A 443 -8.65 3.32 -25.61
N LYS A 444 -9.60 2.86 -24.78
CA LYS A 444 -9.79 3.24 -23.37
C LYS A 444 -9.46 2.05 -22.47
N PHE A 445 -8.98 2.32 -21.26
CA PHE A 445 -8.83 1.35 -20.17
C PHE A 445 -9.15 2.02 -18.83
N ASN A 446 -10.13 1.50 -18.10
CA ASN A 446 -10.49 1.94 -16.74
C ASN A 446 -9.83 1.00 -15.72
N GLY A 447 -8.95 1.55 -14.87
CA GLY A 447 -8.16 0.76 -13.92
C GLY A 447 -8.98 0.02 -12.86
N GLU A 448 -10.15 0.55 -12.46
CA GLU A 448 -10.99 -0.11 -11.47
C GLU A 448 -11.83 -1.25 -12.09
N THR A 449 -12.45 -1.01 -13.24
CA THR A 449 -13.44 -1.92 -13.85
C THR A 449 -12.85 -2.98 -14.75
N ASP A 450 -11.82 -2.66 -15.54
CA ASP A 450 -11.43 -3.49 -16.69
C ASP A 450 -10.47 -4.63 -16.28
N VAL A 451 -9.83 -4.51 -15.11
CA VAL A 451 -9.11 -5.62 -14.49
C VAL A 451 -10.10 -6.61 -13.87
N SER A 452 -10.20 -7.82 -14.41
CA SER A 452 -11.15 -8.83 -13.92
C SER A 452 -10.80 -9.36 -12.51
N ALA A 453 -11.76 -10.02 -11.86
CA ALA A 453 -11.56 -10.67 -10.58
C ALA A 453 -10.48 -11.78 -10.63
N ASP A 454 -10.36 -12.48 -11.76
CA ASP A 454 -9.34 -13.52 -11.94
C ASP A 454 -7.95 -12.92 -12.25
N ASP A 455 -7.85 -11.82 -12.99
CA ASP A 455 -6.58 -11.08 -13.15
C ASP A 455 -6.08 -10.54 -11.79
N LYS A 456 -6.99 -9.94 -11.01
CA LYS A 456 -6.76 -9.50 -9.62
C LYS A 456 -6.26 -10.66 -8.74
N LYS A 457 -6.89 -11.83 -8.84
CA LYS A 457 -6.52 -13.05 -8.09
C LYS A 457 -5.18 -13.65 -8.55
N ALA A 458 -4.85 -13.56 -9.84
CA ALA A 458 -3.57 -13.99 -10.39
C ALA A 458 -2.41 -13.03 -10.08
N GLY A 459 -2.70 -11.78 -9.69
CA GLY A 459 -1.70 -10.74 -9.48
C GLY A 459 -1.14 -10.17 -10.78
N LYS A 460 -1.89 -10.24 -11.88
CA LYS A 460 -1.47 -9.80 -13.22
C LYS A 460 -1.51 -8.28 -13.33
N ASP A 461 -0.35 -7.66 -13.49
CA ASP A 461 -0.11 -6.23 -13.63
C ASP A 461 0.08 -5.77 -15.09
N ALA A 462 0.27 -6.69 -16.04
CA ALA A 462 0.42 -6.39 -17.46
C ALA A 462 -0.82 -6.75 -18.29
N PHE A 463 -1.30 -5.79 -19.09
CA PHE A 463 -2.49 -5.93 -19.94
C PHE A 463 -2.17 -5.57 -21.40
N GLU A 464 -2.62 -6.41 -22.33
CA GLU A 464 -2.68 -6.08 -23.76
C GLU A 464 -4.11 -5.63 -24.07
N LEU A 465 -4.25 -4.46 -24.69
CA LEU A 465 -5.53 -3.87 -25.10
C LEU A 465 -5.84 -4.24 -26.55
N ASP A 466 -7.09 -3.97 -26.97
CA ASP A 466 -7.52 -4.18 -28.35
C ASP A 466 -6.59 -3.52 -29.38
N PRO A 467 -6.25 -4.21 -30.48
CA PRO A 467 -5.30 -3.73 -31.46
C PRO A 467 -5.88 -2.58 -32.31
N MET A 468 -5.11 -1.50 -32.44
CA MET A 468 -5.47 -0.35 -33.26
C MET A 468 -5.14 -0.64 -34.74
N VAL A 469 -6.14 -1.01 -35.54
CA VAL A 469 -6.05 -1.32 -36.98
C VAL A 469 -6.45 -0.12 -37.85
N ASN A 470 -5.49 0.46 -38.58
CA ASN A 470 -5.79 1.41 -39.67
C ASN A 470 -6.12 0.63 -40.95
N GLU A 471 -6.84 1.24 -41.89
CA GLU A 471 -7.38 0.55 -43.06
C GLU A 471 -6.92 1.17 -44.38
N LYS A 472 -6.56 0.31 -45.33
CA LYS A 472 -6.30 0.68 -46.72
C LYS A 472 -7.52 0.30 -47.54
N ASN A 473 -8.18 1.32 -48.10
CA ASN A 473 -9.48 1.20 -48.75
C ASN A 473 -9.35 0.99 -50.27
N TRP A 474 -10.25 0.18 -50.83
CA TRP A 474 -10.32 -0.17 -52.25
C TRP A 474 -11.74 0.04 -52.79
N VAL A 475 -11.88 0.07 -54.12
CA VAL A 475 -13.17 0.18 -54.81
C VAL A 475 -13.20 -0.79 -55.99
N GLN A 476 -14.27 -1.59 -56.09
CA GLN A 476 -14.63 -2.30 -57.30
C GLN A 476 -15.58 -1.44 -58.16
N PHE A 477 -15.41 -1.48 -59.48
CA PHE A 477 -16.47 -1.05 -60.39
C PHE A 477 -16.51 -1.91 -61.66
N GLU A 478 -17.68 -1.96 -62.29
CA GLU A 478 -17.94 -2.78 -63.48
C GLU A 478 -18.35 -1.87 -64.64
N VAL A 479 -17.61 -1.91 -65.75
CA VAL A 479 -17.89 -1.08 -66.93
C VAL A 479 -18.61 -1.93 -67.98
N ASN A 480 -19.92 -1.69 -68.11
CA ASN A 480 -20.78 -2.40 -69.04
C ASN A 480 -21.02 -1.58 -70.32
N LYS A 481 -20.32 -1.93 -71.40
CA LYS A 481 -20.47 -1.29 -72.72
C LYS A 481 -21.54 -2.02 -73.56
N VAL A 482 -22.69 -1.37 -73.70
CA VAL A 482 -23.83 -1.86 -74.48
C VAL A 482 -24.08 -1.01 -75.73
N GLU A 483 -24.61 -1.64 -76.76
CA GLU A 483 -25.22 -0.97 -77.92
C GLU A 483 -26.68 -0.62 -77.58
N LYS A 484 -27.06 0.68 -77.66
CA LYS A 484 -28.44 1.14 -77.42
C LYS A 484 -29.14 1.72 -78.65
N HIS A 485 -28.40 1.98 -79.73
CA HIS A 485 -28.92 2.53 -80.97
C HIS A 485 -28.18 1.88 -82.14
N LYS A 486 -28.91 1.49 -83.18
CA LYS A 486 -28.35 1.16 -84.50
C LYS A 486 -28.29 2.41 -85.37
N LEU A 487 -27.38 2.41 -86.34
CA LEU A 487 -27.29 3.45 -87.37
C LEU A 487 -28.08 2.99 -88.61
N VAL A 488 -28.82 3.91 -89.21
CA VAL A 488 -29.54 3.72 -90.49
C VAL A 488 -29.10 4.84 -91.42
N GLU A 489 -28.57 4.48 -92.58
CA GLU A 489 -28.05 5.46 -93.56
C GLU A 489 -29.20 6.23 -94.23
N ILE A 490 -29.00 7.53 -94.44
CA ILE A 490 -29.98 8.49 -94.95
C ILE A 490 -29.31 9.46 -95.93
N GLN A 491 -30.11 10.17 -96.72
CA GLN A 491 -29.62 11.25 -97.57
C GLN A 491 -29.31 12.51 -96.73
N GLU A 492 -28.47 13.39 -97.27
CA GLU A 492 -27.96 14.60 -96.60
C GLU A 492 -29.08 15.57 -96.19
N GLU A 493 -30.10 15.73 -97.04
CA GLU A 493 -31.26 16.59 -96.77
C GLU A 493 -32.03 16.11 -95.52
N ALA A 494 -32.31 14.80 -95.47
CA ALA A 494 -32.99 14.17 -94.34
C ALA A 494 -32.13 14.16 -93.07
N PHE A 495 -30.80 14.22 -93.19
CA PHE A 495 -29.89 14.38 -92.06
C PHE A 495 -29.99 15.78 -91.46
N HIS A 496 -30.09 16.82 -92.29
CA HIS A 496 -30.20 18.20 -91.82
C HIS A 496 -31.50 18.49 -91.06
N GLU A 497 -32.59 17.78 -91.36
CA GLU A 497 -33.87 17.86 -90.63
C GLU A 497 -33.85 17.20 -89.24
N LEU A 498 -32.90 16.31 -88.93
CA LEU A 498 -32.85 15.59 -87.65
C LEU A 498 -32.22 16.39 -86.50
N PRO A 499 -32.64 16.15 -85.23
CA PRO A 499 -31.95 16.65 -84.05
C PRO A 499 -30.45 16.24 -84.01
N PRO A 500 -29.54 17.09 -83.51
CA PRO A 500 -28.10 16.77 -83.42
C PRO A 500 -27.77 15.50 -82.63
N ASP A 501 -28.57 15.20 -81.60
CA ASP A 501 -28.46 14.02 -80.76
C ASP A 501 -29.01 12.74 -81.43
N GLU A 502 -29.96 12.85 -82.37
CA GLU A 502 -30.47 11.74 -83.19
C GLU A 502 -29.61 11.39 -84.41
N ARG A 503 -28.68 12.26 -84.85
CA ARG A 503 -27.92 12.06 -86.10
C ARG A 503 -26.42 11.85 -85.91
N LEU A 504 -25.75 11.20 -86.87
CA LEU A 504 -24.30 10.98 -86.88
C LEU A 504 -23.76 11.02 -88.32
N THR A 505 -22.63 11.70 -88.53
CA THR A 505 -21.80 11.53 -89.73
C THR A 505 -20.68 10.53 -89.47
N VAL A 506 -20.34 9.73 -90.48
CA VAL A 506 -19.10 8.93 -90.51
C VAL A 506 -18.40 9.26 -91.82
N THR A 507 -17.09 9.53 -91.76
CA THR A 507 -16.27 9.69 -92.96
C THR A 507 -15.51 8.40 -93.20
N ASP A 508 -15.52 7.88 -94.43
CA ASP A 508 -14.78 6.67 -94.80
C ASP A 508 -13.28 6.97 -95.05
N ASP A 509 -12.47 5.92 -95.18
CA ASP A 509 -11.02 6.04 -95.41
C ASP A 509 -10.66 6.74 -96.74
N ASN A 510 -11.64 6.92 -97.65
CA ASN A 510 -11.51 7.64 -98.91
C ASN A 510 -11.93 9.13 -98.81
N GLY A 511 -12.45 9.58 -97.66
CA GLY A 511 -12.91 10.95 -97.43
C GLY A 511 -14.40 11.20 -97.74
N THR A 512 -15.17 10.15 -98.03
CA THR A 512 -16.62 10.22 -98.33
C THR A 512 -17.41 10.39 -97.03
N VAL A 513 -18.30 11.37 -96.97
CA VAL A 513 -19.17 11.59 -95.79
C VAL A 513 -20.47 10.81 -95.96
N HIS A 514 -20.74 9.90 -95.04
CA HIS A 514 -21.98 9.14 -94.92
C HIS A 514 -22.83 9.69 -93.77
N TYR A 515 -24.14 9.80 -94.00
CA TYR A 515 -25.10 10.40 -93.08
C TYR A 515 -26.01 9.35 -92.46
N TYR A 516 -26.14 9.33 -91.13
CA TYR A 516 -26.89 8.31 -90.39
C TYR A 516 -27.90 8.90 -89.40
N LYS A 517 -29.09 8.28 -89.33
CA LYS A 517 -29.98 8.37 -88.18
C LYS A 517 -29.64 7.29 -87.15
N LYS A 518 -29.59 7.67 -85.87
CA LYS A 518 -29.56 6.76 -84.71
C LYS A 518 -31.00 6.31 -84.45
N VAL A 519 -31.23 5.00 -84.40
CA VAL A 519 -32.53 4.40 -84.09
C VAL A 519 -32.40 3.57 -82.82
N PRO A 520 -33.20 3.83 -81.76
CA PRO A 520 -33.15 3.05 -80.52
C PRO A 520 -33.32 1.55 -80.76
N LEU A 521 -32.60 0.75 -79.98
CA LEU A 521 -32.72 -0.70 -79.94
C LEU A 521 -33.69 -1.13 -78.84
N ASN A 522 -34.53 -2.12 -79.13
CA ASN A 522 -35.36 -2.75 -78.11
C ASN A 522 -34.51 -3.59 -77.14
N ASN A 523 -35.02 -3.87 -75.94
CA ASN A 523 -34.27 -4.60 -74.90
C ASN A 523 -33.77 -6.00 -75.33
N SER A 524 -34.37 -6.63 -76.35
CA SER A 524 -33.92 -7.89 -76.96
C SER A 524 -32.87 -7.73 -78.06
N GLU A 525 -32.68 -6.52 -78.59
CA GLU A 525 -31.66 -6.17 -79.59
C GLU A 525 -30.37 -5.63 -78.94
N ILE A 526 -30.45 -5.06 -77.73
CA ILE A 526 -29.31 -4.56 -76.96
C ILE A 526 -28.29 -5.68 -76.71
N LYS A 527 -27.05 -5.45 -77.12
CA LYS A 527 -25.93 -6.40 -76.99
C LYS A 527 -24.76 -5.78 -76.22
N ASN A 528 -24.04 -6.60 -75.45
CA ASN A 528 -22.73 -6.25 -74.92
C ASN A 528 -21.71 -6.26 -76.07
N LEU A 529 -20.96 -5.18 -76.23
CA LEU A 529 -19.99 -5.03 -77.31
C LEU A 529 -18.60 -5.53 -76.87
N ASN A 530 -18.13 -6.61 -77.48
CA ASN A 530 -16.78 -7.14 -77.27
C ASN A 530 -15.72 -6.28 -77.99
N GLY A 531 -14.48 -6.28 -77.49
CA GLY A 531 -13.32 -5.67 -78.16
C GLY A 531 -13.10 -4.17 -77.90
N ALA A 532 -13.95 -3.52 -77.10
CA ALA A 532 -13.72 -2.16 -76.63
C ALA A 532 -12.44 -2.07 -75.79
N LYS A 533 -11.57 -1.10 -76.11
CA LYS A 533 -10.43 -0.72 -75.27
C LYS A 533 -10.85 0.40 -74.32
N PHE A 534 -10.40 0.33 -73.07
CA PHE A 534 -10.60 1.37 -72.07
C PHE A 534 -9.23 1.84 -71.57
N GLU A 535 -9.00 3.15 -71.56
CA GLU A 535 -7.88 3.76 -70.85
C GLU A 535 -8.44 4.35 -69.53
N LEU A 536 -7.84 3.99 -68.40
CA LEU A 536 -8.16 4.57 -67.09
C LEU A 536 -7.15 5.67 -66.79
N TYR A 537 -7.67 6.80 -66.31
CA TYR A 537 -6.88 7.95 -65.87
C TYR A 537 -7.18 8.24 -64.40
N SER A 538 -6.15 8.59 -63.64
CA SER A 538 -6.28 9.04 -62.25
C SER A 538 -5.87 10.51 -62.13
N GLN A 539 -6.63 11.26 -61.34
CA GLN A 539 -6.37 12.67 -61.00
C GLN A 539 -6.78 12.91 -59.54
N ASN A 540 -6.37 14.05 -58.98
CA ASN A 540 -6.71 14.41 -57.62
C ASN A 540 -8.18 14.87 -57.53
N ALA A 541 -8.85 14.60 -56.41
CA ALA A 541 -10.29 14.79 -56.27
C ALA A 541 -10.73 16.26 -56.13
N ASP A 542 -9.81 17.16 -55.78
CA ASP A 542 -10.10 18.59 -55.64
C ASP A 542 -9.92 19.37 -56.94
N ASP A 543 -9.01 18.94 -57.83
CA ASP A 543 -8.85 19.47 -59.19
C ASP A 543 -10.17 19.42 -59.99
N PHE A 544 -11.07 18.48 -59.63
CA PHE A 544 -12.37 18.29 -60.26
C PHE A 544 -13.47 19.22 -59.71
N LYS A 545 -13.24 19.89 -58.58
CA LYS A 545 -14.24 20.78 -57.93
C LYS A 545 -14.18 22.22 -58.43
N THR A 546 -13.01 22.67 -58.89
CA THR A 546 -12.84 23.94 -59.60
C THR A 546 -13.38 23.81 -61.02
N GLY A 547 -14.71 23.83 -61.16
CA GLY A 547 -15.40 23.72 -62.43
C GLY A 547 -15.21 24.95 -63.32
N ASP A 548 -14.20 24.90 -64.19
CA ASP A 548 -14.10 25.76 -65.38
C ASP A 548 -13.65 24.92 -66.59
N HIS A 549 -13.82 25.45 -67.80
CA HIS A 549 -14.06 24.62 -68.98
C HIS A 549 -12.80 24.17 -69.76
N GLY A 550 -12.57 22.86 -69.86
CA GLY A 550 -11.73 22.31 -70.93
C GLY A 550 -11.29 20.85 -70.77
N TYR A 551 -11.67 19.98 -71.72
CA TYR A 551 -11.10 18.63 -71.87
C TYR A 551 -9.65 18.61 -72.44
N GLY A 552 -8.96 19.75 -72.43
CA GLY A 552 -7.63 19.92 -73.00
C GLY A 552 -6.64 20.48 -71.99
N SER A 553 -5.45 19.89 -71.95
CA SER A 553 -4.23 20.37 -71.25
C SER A 553 -4.10 20.24 -69.73
N VAL A 554 -5.05 19.63 -69.00
CA VAL A 554 -4.76 19.19 -67.61
C VAL A 554 -3.82 17.96 -67.63
N ALA A 555 -2.72 18.03 -66.87
CA ALA A 555 -1.69 16.99 -66.87
C ALA A 555 -2.11 15.77 -66.04
N PHE A 556 -2.67 14.75 -66.69
CA PHE A 556 -2.80 13.42 -66.08
C PHE A 556 -1.42 12.81 -65.82
N ASP A 557 -1.17 12.36 -64.60
CA ASP A 557 0.04 11.58 -64.29
C ASP A 557 0.01 10.25 -65.05
N LYS A 558 1.07 9.96 -65.81
CA LYS A 558 1.08 8.92 -66.85
C LYS A 558 1.51 7.55 -66.32
N THR A 559 0.92 7.12 -65.20
CA THR A 559 1.01 5.73 -64.71
C THR A 559 0.20 4.78 -65.61
N ARG A 560 0.64 4.61 -66.86
CA ARG A 560 -0.04 3.84 -67.92
C ARG A 560 -0.08 2.34 -67.62
N ARG A 561 -1.17 1.87 -67.00
CA ARG A 561 -1.54 0.45 -66.95
C ARG A 561 -2.47 0.09 -68.10
N ILE A 562 -1.90 -0.28 -69.26
CA ILE A 562 -2.66 -0.80 -70.39
C ILE A 562 -3.04 -2.26 -70.10
N ILE A 563 -4.34 -2.53 -69.91
CA ILE A 563 -4.88 -3.88 -69.69
C ILE A 563 -5.89 -4.20 -70.80
N SER A 564 -5.50 -5.06 -71.74
CA SER A 564 -6.37 -5.52 -72.83
C SER A 564 -7.13 -6.79 -72.41
N ALA A 565 -8.42 -6.66 -72.09
CA ALA A 565 -9.29 -7.79 -71.73
C ALA A 565 -10.35 -8.06 -72.81
N HIS A 566 -10.43 -9.31 -73.30
CA HIS A 566 -11.44 -9.74 -74.29
C HIS A 566 -12.62 -10.44 -73.61
N MET A 567 -13.46 -9.70 -72.88
CA MET A 567 -14.63 -10.25 -72.18
C MET A 567 -15.87 -9.34 -72.25
N ARG A 568 -17.05 -9.95 -72.04
CA ARG A 568 -18.39 -9.32 -72.18
C ARG A 568 -18.69 -8.20 -71.18
N ALA A 569 -17.90 -8.10 -70.11
CA ALA A 569 -17.87 -7.03 -69.13
C ALA A 569 -16.43 -6.96 -68.59
N VAL A 570 -15.96 -5.77 -68.20
CA VAL A 570 -14.64 -5.61 -67.58
C VAL A 570 -14.82 -5.08 -66.16
N ARG A 571 -14.35 -5.87 -65.19
CA ARG A 571 -14.27 -5.47 -63.78
C ARG A 571 -12.92 -4.81 -63.55
N PHE A 572 -12.96 -3.62 -62.97
CA PHE A 572 -11.78 -2.86 -62.62
C PHE A 572 -11.61 -2.82 -61.10
N TRP A 573 -10.34 -2.84 -60.69
CA TRP A 573 -9.90 -2.83 -59.31
C TRP A 573 -9.05 -1.58 -59.12
N MET A 574 -9.48 -0.65 -58.27
CA MET A 574 -8.70 0.54 -57.95
C MET A 574 -8.57 0.71 -56.44
N GLN A 575 -7.34 0.99 -55.99
CA GLN A 575 -7.10 1.51 -54.65
C GLN A 575 -7.67 2.93 -54.56
N LYS A 576 -8.35 3.25 -53.46
CA LYS A 576 -8.87 4.61 -53.26
C LYS A 576 -7.71 5.51 -52.82
N ALA A 577 -7.08 6.18 -53.78
CA ALA A 577 -6.09 7.22 -53.48
C ALA A 577 -6.78 8.38 -52.74
N ILE A 578 -6.31 8.65 -51.53
CA ILE A 578 -6.54 9.90 -50.80
C ILE A 578 -5.17 10.59 -50.74
N GLN A 579 -5.16 11.92 -50.71
CA GLN A 579 -4.02 12.75 -51.07
C GLN A 579 -2.72 12.46 -50.31
N LEU A 580 -1.63 12.44 -51.06
CA LEU A 580 -0.31 12.85 -50.59
C LEU A 580 0.17 13.97 -51.52
N THR A 581 0.33 15.17 -50.99
CA THR A 581 1.06 16.26 -51.66
C THR A 581 2.56 15.99 -51.61
N ASP A 582 3.23 16.25 -52.73
CA ASP A 582 4.69 16.23 -52.94
C ASP A 582 5.53 15.16 -52.22
N PHE A 583 5.87 14.10 -52.97
CA PHE A 583 7.25 13.58 -52.88
C PHE A 583 7.77 13.09 -54.24
N SER A 584 8.87 13.69 -54.70
CA SER A 584 9.51 13.37 -55.97
C SER A 584 10.43 12.14 -55.90
N GLU A 585 10.39 11.31 -56.93
CA GLU A 585 11.40 10.31 -57.33
C GLU A 585 12.09 9.47 -56.24
N ARG A 586 11.69 8.18 -56.11
CA ARG A 586 12.58 7.02 -56.36
C ARG A 586 11.97 5.65 -56.02
N ILE A 587 12.12 4.70 -56.96
CA ILE A 587 12.17 3.23 -56.75
C ILE A 587 10.79 2.64 -56.30
N PHE A 588 10.21 1.63 -56.94
CA PHE A 588 10.76 0.29 -57.24
C PHE A 588 10.45 -0.24 -58.65
N SER A 589 11.41 -1.03 -59.16
CA SER A 589 11.20 -2.02 -60.22
C SER A 589 10.62 -3.33 -59.65
N THR A 590 10.31 -4.27 -60.55
CA THR A 590 10.10 -5.72 -60.27
C THR A 590 8.96 -6.11 -59.32
N ILE A 591 7.80 -6.45 -59.92
CA ILE A 591 6.90 -7.49 -59.41
C ILE A 591 6.97 -8.67 -60.40
N PRO A 592 7.15 -9.94 -59.97
CA PRO A 592 7.20 -11.08 -60.88
C PRO A 592 5.85 -11.39 -61.55
N GLN A 593 5.86 -11.71 -62.84
CA GLN A 593 4.72 -12.35 -63.51
C GLN A 593 4.71 -13.85 -63.20
N ARG A 594 3.56 -14.38 -62.71
CA ARG A 594 2.98 -15.69 -63.07
C ARG A 594 1.79 -16.05 -62.18
N PHE A 595 0.62 -16.26 -62.80
CA PHE A 595 -0.34 -17.29 -62.40
C PHE A 595 -1.00 -17.83 -63.68
N THR A 596 -1.34 -19.13 -63.69
CA THR A 596 -1.74 -19.87 -64.90
C THR A 596 -2.83 -20.89 -64.57
N GLY A 597 -4.01 -20.74 -65.19
CA GLY A 597 -5.19 -21.57 -64.94
C GLY A 597 -5.89 -21.23 -63.61
N TRP A 598 -7.20 -21.44 -63.48
CA TRP A 598 -8.15 -22.05 -64.43
C TRP A 598 -9.16 -21.03 -64.96
#